data_AF-A0A1H6ED59-F1
#
_entry.id   AF-A0A1H6ED59-F1
#
_cell.length_a   1.000
_cell.length_b   1.000
_cell.length_c   1.000
_cell.angle_alpha   90.00
_cell.angle_beta   90.00
_cell.angle_gamma   90.00
#
_symmetry.space_group_name_H-M   'P 1'
#
loop_
_entity.id
_entity.type
_entity.pdbx_description
1 polymer ?
#
loop_
_entity_poly.entity_id
_entity_poly.type
_entity_poly.pdbx_seq_one_letter_code
_entity_poly.pdbx_strand_id
1 'polypeptide(L)'
;MGWDRFRVRAVRKEEVVAREAEVDGGGEQPSQGTDSDLHLIREAEKIAEALGKMFPGLCEVVLHDLRDPEHSIRRIENNLSGRQVGDPATELGLRRISDPEYPGVIQNYANRFPDGRPAKSTSIGIKNAAGDYIAALCLNLDVSVLSPLTLTLANLVATEVRQRDHPLETLGGRTSRELRQAVEKLAAERGVGPRSLPKDVKRDLVRQLHDEGWFESRDAARTIADLLGVSRATVYNYAK
;
A
#
# COMPACT_ATOMS: atom_id res chain seq x y z
N MET A 1 -35.86 27.01 -11.16
CA MET A 1 -35.81 28.24 -10.33
C MET A 1 -34.83 27.95 -9.20
N GLY A 2 -33.74 28.65 -8.90
CA GLY A 2 -32.96 29.78 -9.43
C GLY A 2 -31.71 29.77 -8.52
N TRP A 3 -30.50 29.59 -9.06
CA TRP A 3 -29.52 30.66 -9.33
C TRP A 3 -29.53 31.83 -8.33
N ASP A 4 -28.36 31.97 -7.69
CA ASP A 4 -27.64 33.23 -7.46
C ASP A 4 -27.91 34.01 -6.17
N ARG A 5 -26.86 34.11 -5.33
CA ARG A 5 -26.29 35.37 -4.84
C ARG A 5 -25.23 35.10 -3.77
N PHE A 6 -23.95 35.25 -4.12
CA PHE A 6 -22.99 36.05 -3.34
C PHE A 6 -21.87 36.50 -4.28
N ARG A 7 -22.04 37.74 -4.77
CA ARG A 7 -21.06 38.56 -5.48
C ARG A 7 -20.61 39.66 -4.53
N VAL A 8 -19.47 40.30 -4.85
CA VAL A 8 -18.83 41.52 -4.29
C VAL A 8 -17.52 41.14 -3.58
N ARG A 9 -16.31 41.60 -3.96
CA ARG A 9 -15.92 42.81 -4.71
C ARG A 9 -14.54 42.61 -5.35
N ALA A 10 -14.42 42.94 -6.63
CA ALA A 10 -13.14 43.23 -7.27
C ALA A 10 -12.72 44.66 -6.90
N VAL A 11 -11.44 44.87 -6.56
CA VAL A 11 -10.83 46.19 -6.46
C VAL A 11 -9.68 46.26 -7.46
N ARG A 12 -9.99 46.96 -8.57
CA ARG A 12 -9.17 47.87 -9.39
C ARG A 12 -7.76 47.40 -9.82
N LYS A 13 -7.70 46.94 -11.08
CA LYS A 13 -6.61 47.24 -12.03
C LYS A 13 -6.68 48.73 -12.37
N GLU A 14 -5.71 49.54 -11.95
CA GLU A 14 -5.33 50.86 -12.51
C GLU A 14 -4.31 51.55 -11.59
N GLU A 15 -3.18 50.90 -11.31
CA GLU A 15 -1.95 51.57 -10.87
C GLU A 15 -0.77 50.84 -11.54
N VAL A 16 -0.63 51.11 -12.84
CA VAL A 16 0.57 50.82 -13.62
C VAL A 16 1.20 52.18 -13.91
N VAL A 17 2.54 52.22 -13.83
CA VAL A 17 3.44 53.26 -14.37
C VAL A 17 3.74 54.46 -13.46
N ALA A 18 4.68 54.27 -12.53
CA ALA A 18 5.83 55.18 -12.36
C ALA A 18 6.79 54.61 -11.31
N ARG A 19 7.89 54.00 -11.77
CA ARG A 19 9.26 54.02 -11.21
C ARG A 19 10.06 52.83 -11.76
N GLU A 20 10.45 52.94 -13.02
CA GLU A 20 11.71 52.34 -13.49
C GLU A 20 12.78 53.42 -13.37
N ALA A 21 13.78 53.18 -12.52
CA ALA A 21 15.18 53.57 -12.69
C ALA A 21 15.89 53.48 -11.33
N GLU A 22 16.37 52.29 -11.00
CA GLU A 22 17.63 52.11 -10.26
C GLU A 22 18.07 50.66 -10.44
N VAL A 23 18.93 50.46 -11.44
CA VAL A 23 19.71 49.25 -11.62
C VAL A 23 20.90 49.39 -10.68
N ASP A 24 20.94 48.59 -9.61
CA ASP A 24 22.21 48.24 -8.97
C ASP A 24 22.18 46.79 -8.48
N GLY A 25 23.30 46.11 -8.68
CA GLY A 25 23.41 44.65 -8.72
C GLY A 25 23.13 43.98 -7.37
N GLY A 26 22.00 43.27 -7.28
CA GLY A 26 21.75 42.28 -6.24
C GLY A 26 21.89 40.88 -6.82
N GLY A 27 23.00 40.19 -6.49
CA GLY A 27 23.11 38.76 -6.74
C GLY A 27 21.95 38.03 -6.06
N GLU A 28 21.21 37.25 -6.85
CA GLU A 28 20.10 36.43 -6.39
C GLU A 28 20.66 35.35 -5.44
N GLN A 29 20.66 35.65 -4.14
CA GLN A 29 21.00 34.64 -3.14
C GLN A 29 19.88 33.59 -3.14
N PRO A 30 20.20 32.29 -3.30
CA PRO A 30 19.17 31.25 -3.22
C PRO A 30 18.45 31.38 -1.88
N SER A 31 17.11 31.43 -1.93
CA SER A 31 16.27 31.55 -0.73
C SER A 31 16.66 30.50 0.31
N GLN A 32 17.11 30.95 1.49
CA GLN A 32 17.68 30.10 2.55
C GLN A 32 16.81 28.86 2.90
N GLY A 33 15.49 28.92 2.70
CA GLY A 33 14.58 27.79 2.88
C GLY A 33 14.79 26.63 1.89
N THR A 34 15.03 26.91 0.61
CA THR A 34 15.19 25.88 -0.43
C THR A 34 16.46 25.06 -0.25
N ASP A 35 17.54 25.69 0.24
CA ASP A 35 18.81 25.01 0.51
C ASP A 35 18.72 24.13 1.77
N SER A 36 18.02 24.61 2.81
CA SER A 36 17.73 23.82 4.01
C SER A 36 16.86 22.59 3.69
N ASP A 37 15.85 22.75 2.84
CA ASP A 37 14.99 21.63 2.42
C ASP A 37 15.78 20.60 1.61
N LEU A 38 16.63 21.05 0.68
CA LEU A 38 17.53 20.17 -0.07
C LEU A 38 18.48 19.42 0.86
N HIS A 39 19.00 20.07 1.91
CA HIS A 39 19.86 19.42 2.88
C HIS A 39 19.12 18.28 3.61
N LEU A 40 17.92 18.54 4.13
CA LEU A 40 17.10 17.49 4.79
C LEU A 40 16.82 16.31 3.87
N ILE A 41 16.50 16.58 2.60
CA ILE A 41 16.24 15.54 1.60
C ILE A 41 17.50 14.71 1.34
N ARG A 42 18.68 15.35 1.23
CA ARG A 42 19.96 14.64 1.06
C ARG A 42 20.32 13.76 2.27
N GLU A 43 20.03 14.21 3.48
CA GLU A 43 20.23 13.38 4.67
C GLU A 43 19.25 12.19 4.70
N ALA A 44 17.99 12.41 4.31
CA ALA A 44 17.01 11.33 4.17
C ALA A 44 17.40 10.31 3.08
N GLU A 45 18.09 10.76 2.02
CA GLU A 45 18.60 9.89 0.96
C GLU A 45 19.60 8.86 1.51
N LYS A 46 20.50 9.27 2.41
CA LYS A 46 21.43 8.35 3.08
C LYS A 46 20.68 7.29 3.90
N ILE A 47 19.60 7.67 4.58
CA ILE A 47 18.75 6.75 5.34
C ILE A 47 18.06 5.76 4.39
N ALA A 48 17.52 6.25 3.27
CA ALA A 48 16.89 5.41 2.26
C ALA A 48 17.85 4.35 1.73
N GLU A 49 19.07 4.75 1.36
CA GLU A 49 20.13 3.84 0.91
C GLU A 49 20.51 2.81 1.98
N ALA A 50 20.69 3.26 3.23
CA ALA A 50 21.08 2.38 4.32
C ALA A 50 20.01 1.31 4.60
N LEU A 51 18.73 1.70 4.63
CA LEU A 51 17.62 0.78 4.83
C LEU A 51 17.47 -0.19 3.65
N GLY A 52 17.64 0.30 2.42
CA GLY A 52 17.63 -0.53 1.23
C GLY A 52 18.71 -1.63 1.28
N LYS A 53 19.95 -1.24 1.56
CA LYS A 53 21.09 -2.17 1.70
C LYS A 53 20.93 -3.13 2.88
N MET A 54 20.26 -2.70 3.95
CA MET A 54 20.01 -3.54 5.13
C MET A 54 18.98 -4.65 4.86
N PHE A 55 17.99 -4.42 4.00
CA PHE A 55 16.90 -5.36 3.70
C PHE A 55 16.79 -5.70 2.20
N PRO A 56 17.84 -6.27 1.60
CA PRO A 56 17.91 -6.48 0.16
C PRO A 56 16.80 -7.42 -0.33
N GLY A 57 16.08 -7.00 -1.38
CA GLY A 57 14.99 -7.78 -1.99
C GLY A 57 13.75 -8.01 -1.11
N LEU A 58 13.77 -7.55 0.14
CA LEU A 58 12.68 -7.75 1.11
C LEU A 58 11.85 -6.46 1.28
N CYS A 59 12.50 -5.31 1.37
CA CYS A 59 11.85 -4.02 1.57
C CYS A 59 12.27 -3.04 0.49
N GLU A 60 11.30 -2.62 -0.33
CA GLU A 60 11.49 -1.46 -1.20
C GLU A 60 11.49 -0.19 -0.36
N VAL A 61 12.45 0.70 -0.63
CA VAL A 61 12.56 1.99 0.04
C VAL A 61 12.52 3.08 -1.01
N VAL A 62 11.55 3.99 -0.92
CA VAL A 62 11.35 5.08 -1.88
C VAL A 62 11.41 6.42 -1.17
N LEU A 63 12.33 7.28 -1.57
CA LEU A 63 12.36 8.67 -1.15
C LEU A 63 11.74 9.54 -2.24
N HIS A 64 10.73 10.32 -1.85
CA HIS A 64 10.08 11.32 -2.68
C HIS A 64 10.54 12.72 -2.28
N ASP A 65 10.90 13.56 -3.25
CA ASP A 65 10.93 15.01 -3.15
C ASP A 65 9.53 15.53 -3.51
N LEU A 66 8.81 16.06 -2.52
CA LEU A 66 7.42 16.50 -2.71
C LEU A 66 7.30 17.92 -3.26
N ARG A 67 8.43 18.62 -3.44
CA ARG A 67 8.47 19.97 -4.02
C ARG A 67 8.31 19.95 -5.53
N ASP A 68 8.60 18.82 -6.18
CA ASP A 68 8.30 18.52 -7.58
C ASP A 68 7.47 17.22 -7.66
N PRO A 69 6.14 17.30 -7.44
CA PRO A 69 5.28 16.12 -7.39
C PRO A 69 5.22 15.35 -8.71
N GLU A 70 5.47 15.98 -9.86
CA GLU A 70 5.46 15.29 -11.15
C GLU A 70 6.72 14.44 -11.36
N HIS A 71 7.83 14.79 -10.69
CA HIS A 71 9.10 14.04 -10.72
C HIS A 71 9.56 13.66 -9.32
N SER A 72 8.64 13.20 -8.49
CA SER A 72 8.88 13.09 -7.05
C SER A 72 9.93 12.05 -6.67
N ILE A 73 10.05 10.91 -7.36
CA ILE A 73 10.96 9.85 -6.90
C ILE A 73 12.39 10.33 -7.07
N ARG A 74 13.05 10.58 -5.94
CA ARG A 74 14.45 10.97 -5.88
C ARG A 74 15.36 9.75 -5.77
N ARG A 75 14.97 8.78 -4.94
CA ARG A 75 15.73 7.54 -4.70
C ARG A 75 14.80 6.36 -4.56
N ILE A 76 15.21 5.22 -5.11
CA ILE A 76 14.54 3.94 -4.92
C ILE A 76 15.59 2.86 -4.67
N GLU A 77 15.39 2.08 -3.61
CA GLU A 77 16.18 0.90 -3.28
C GLU A 77 15.28 -0.33 -3.30
N ASN A 78 15.83 -1.46 -3.75
CA ASN A 78 15.09 -2.72 -3.91
C ASN A 78 13.79 -2.50 -4.69
N ASN A 79 13.87 -2.05 -5.95
CA ASN A 79 12.70 -1.72 -6.78
C ASN A 79 11.77 -2.93 -7.00
N LEU A 80 10.78 -3.10 -6.13
CA LEU A 80 9.79 -4.17 -6.15
C LEU A 80 8.51 -3.75 -6.89
N SER A 81 8.24 -2.45 -6.95
CA SER A 81 7.07 -1.85 -7.59
C SER A 81 7.24 -1.63 -9.09
N GLY A 82 8.47 -1.68 -9.61
CA GLY A 82 8.78 -1.39 -11.01
C GLY A 82 8.85 0.10 -11.34
N ARG A 83 8.81 0.96 -10.32
CA ARG A 83 8.90 2.42 -10.45
C ARG A 83 10.35 2.88 -10.66
N GLN A 84 10.54 4.10 -11.12
CA GLN A 84 11.86 4.65 -11.44
C GLN A 84 12.06 6.04 -10.82
N VAL A 85 13.34 6.43 -10.71
CA VAL A 85 13.70 7.81 -10.36
C VAL A 85 13.08 8.76 -11.38
N GLY A 86 12.42 9.81 -10.90
CA GLY A 86 11.66 10.76 -11.71
C GLY A 86 10.18 10.41 -11.89
N ASP A 87 9.68 9.28 -11.40
CA ASP A 87 8.24 9.01 -11.43
C ASP A 87 7.45 9.94 -10.46
N PRO A 88 6.16 10.21 -10.75
CA PRO A 88 5.34 11.18 -10.00
C PRO A 88 5.00 10.75 -8.57
N ALA A 89 4.45 11.64 -7.76
CA ALA A 89 4.01 11.31 -6.40
C ALA A 89 2.84 10.33 -6.42
N THR A 90 2.70 9.53 -5.35
CA THR A 90 1.47 8.76 -5.14
C THR A 90 0.38 9.65 -4.56
N GLU A 91 -0.88 9.18 -4.55
CA GLU A 91 -1.99 9.86 -3.88
C GLU A 91 -1.65 10.25 -2.43
N LEU A 92 -0.91 9.41 -1.69
CA LEU A 92 -0.49 9.71 -0.32
C LEU A 92 0.49 10.91 -0.27
N GLY A 93 1.42 10.99 -1.23
CA GLY A 93 2.28 12.16 -1.39
C GLY A 93 1.49 13.43 -1.71
N LEU A 94 0.53 13.34 -2.64
CA LEU A 94 -0.35 14.46 -3.01
C LEU A 94 -1.24 14.92 -1.84
N ARG A 95 -1.70 13.99 -1.00
CA ARG A 95 -2.44 14.31 0.24
C ARG A 95 -1.60 15.13 1.22
N ARG A 96 -0.33 14.78 1.40
CA ARG A 96 0.59 15.57 2.24
C ARG A 96 0.85 16.96 1.69
N ILE A 97 0.94 17.11 0.37
CA ILE A 97 1.13 18.42 -0.27
C ILE A 97 -0.12 19.29 -0.06
N SER A 98 -1.31 18.70 -0.15
CA SER A 98 -2.58 19.45 -0.05
C SER A 98 -3.06 19.70 1.38
N ASP A 99 -2.61 18.93 2.35
CA ASP A 99 -3.04 19.01 3.75
C ASP A 99 -1.82 18.99 4.69
N PRO A 100 -1.36 20.15 5.19
CA PRO A 100 -0.27 20.24 6.14
C PRO A 100 -0.53 19.46 7.44
N GLU A 101 -1.80 19.27 7.83
CA GLU A 101 -2.18 18.55 9.04
C GLU A 101 -2.33 17.04 8.82
N TYR A 102 -2.12 16.56 7.58
CA TYR A 102 -2.13 15.15 7.27
C TYR A 102 -1.11 14.39 8.15
N PRO A 103 -1.36 13.13 8.56
CA PRO A 103 -0.48 12.43 9.48
C PRO A 103 0.99 12.34 9.02
N GLY A 104 1.90 12.74 9.93
CA GLY A 104 3.35 12.70 9.72
C GLY A 104 3.86 11.29 9.45
N VAL A 105 3.27 10.28 10.08
CA VAL A 105 3.62 8.88 9.83
C VAL A 105 2.35 8.04 9.73
N ILE A 106 2.25 7.25 8.66
CA ILE A 106 1.23 6.21 8.50
C ILE A 106 1.97 4.88 8.53
N GLN A 107 1.75 4.08 9.56
CA GLN A 107 2.57 2.90 9.85
C GLN A 107 1.86 1.58 9.57
N ASN A 108 2.63 0.58 9.14
CA ASN A 108 2.26 -0.84 9.09
C ASN A 108 0.89 -1.11 8.43
N TYR A 109 0.50 -0.29 7.46
CA TYR A 109 -0.78 -0.46 6.78
C TYR A 109 -0.66 -1.53 5.69
N ALA A 110 -1.77 -2.20 5.42
CA ALA A 110 -1.84 -3.18 4.34
C ALA A 110 -1.82 -2.46 2.98
N ASN A 111 -0.97 -2.95 2.08
CA ASN A 111 -0.82 -2.43 0.73
C ASN A 111 -0.55 -3.57 -0.26
N ARG A 112 -0.41 -3.26 -1.55
CA ARG A 112 -0.05 -4.22 -2.60
C ARG A 112 0.92 -3.59 -3.58
N PHE A 113 1.87 -4.39 -4.05
CA PHE A 113 2.67 -4.04 -5.23
C PHE A 113 1.80 -4.10 -6.50
N PRO A 114 2.22 -3.48 -7.61
CA PRO A 114 1.44 -3.48 -8.86
C PRO A 114 1.14 -4.89 -9.42
N ASP A 115 2.00 -5.87 -9.15
CA ASP A 115 1.79 -7.28 -9.51
C ASP A 115 0.82 -8.04 -8.57
N GLY A 116 0.30 -7.37 -7.54
CA GLY A 116 -0.66 -7.91 -6.58
C GLY A 116 -0.05 -8.55 -5.34
N ARG A 117 1.28 -8.71 -5.27
CA ARG A 117 1.96 -9.22 -4.06
C ARG A 117 1.57 -8.37 -2.84
N PRO A 118 1.25 -9.03 -1.70
CA PRO A 118 0.89 -8.31 -0.48
C PRO A 118 2.10 -7.55 0.06
N ALA A 119 1.88 -6.30 0.46
CA ALA A 119 2.89 -5.46 1.07
C ALA A 119 2.42 -4.96 2.44
N LYS A 120 3.34 -4.84 3.38
CA LYS A 120 3.15 -4.07 4.61
C LYS A 120 3.94 -2.77 4.45
N SER A 121 3.23 -1.64 4.42
CA SER A 121 3.83 -0.35 4.10
C SER A 121 3.87 0.59 5.30
N THR A 122 4.89 1.44 5.32
CA THR A 122 4.99 2.60 6.21
C THR A 122 5.37 3.81 5.36
N SER A 123 4.71 4.94 5.57
CA SER A 123 5.02 6.19 4.88
C SER A 123 5.27 7.30 5.89
N ILE A 124 6.47 7.88 5.85
CA ILE A 124 6.96 8.92 6.74
C ILE A 124 7.04 10.22 5.94
N GLY A 125 6.23 11.21 6.29
CA GLY A 125 6.32 12.55 5.74
C GLY A 125 7.41 13.33 6.47
N ILE A 126 8.22 14.06 5.70
CA ILE A 126 9.32 14.88 6.21
C ILE A 126 8.92 16.34 6.05
N LYS A 127 8.84 17.05 7.17
CA LYS A 127 8.50 18.47 7.21
C LYS A 127 9.76 19.33 7.35
N ASN A 128 9.75 20.49 6.73
CA ASN A 128 10.74 21.53 7.00
C ASN A 128 10.41 22.29 8.30
N ALA A 129 11.25 23.28 8.64
CA ALA A 129 11.05 24.11 9.83
C ALA A 129 9.78 24.98 9.79
N ALA A 130 9.22 25.24 8.59
CA ALA A 130 7.96 25.95 8.43
C ALA A 130 6.72 25.05 8.67
N GLY A 131 6.93 23.73 8.78
CA GLY A 131 5.85 22.76 8.98
C GLY A 131 5.28 22.19 7.69
N ASP A 132 5.88 22.50 6.53
CA ASP A 132 5.45 22.05 5.22
C ASP A 132 6.07 20.70 4.87
N TYR A 133 5.30 19.81 4.26
CA TYR A 133 5.82 18.54 3.74
C TYR A 133 6.70 18.77 2.51
N ILE A 134 8.01 18.52 2.67
CA ILE A 134 9.00 18.68 1.59
C ILE A 134 9.42 17.35 0.97
N ALA A 135 9.23 16.24 1.69
CA ALA A 135 9.59 14.91 1.23
C ALA A 135 8.75 13.82 1.89
N ALA A 136 8.83 12.61 1.37
CA ALA A 136 8.29 11.43 2.01
C ALA A 136 9.21 10.22 1.82
N LEU A 137 9.44 9.45 2.89
CA LEU A 137 10.13 8.18 2.86
C LEU A 137 9.11 7.04 3.01
N CYS A 138 9.03 6.19 2.00
CA CYS A 138 8.12 5.06 1.96
C CYS A 138 8.91 3.75 2.09
N LEU A 139 8.46 2.87 2.98
CA LEU A 139 8.98 1.52 3.19
C LEU A 139 7.88 0.55 2.79
N ASN A 140 8.14 -0.31 1.81
CA ASN A 140 7.19 -1.32 1.33
C ASN A 140 7.80 -2.72 1.50
N LEU A 141 7.36 -3.42 2.53
CA LEU A 141 7.84 -4.77 2.84
C LEU A 141 7.04 -5.81 2.06
N ASP A 142 7.68 -6.61 1.22
CA ASP A 142 7.05 -7.78 0.61
C ASP A 142 6.85 -8.86 1.67
N VAL A 143 5.60 -9.07 2.09
CA VAL A 143 5.30 -10.08 3.10
C VAL A 143 5.15 -11.48 2.49
N SER A 144 5.07 -11.59 1.16
CA SER A 144 4.94 -12.89 0.49
C SER A 144 6.18 -13.77 0.69
N VAL A 145 7.36 -13.17 0.85
CA VAL A 145 8.62 -13.90 1.12
C VAL A 145 8.64 -14.59 2.47
N LEU A 146 7.74 -14.20 3.39
CA LEU A 146 7.58 -14.83 4.71
C LEU A 146 6.58 -16.01 4.68
N SER A 147 5.89 -16.23 3.55
CA SER A 147 4.89 -17.29 3.42
C SER A 147 5.45 -18.70 3.60
N PRO A 148 6.63 -19.06 3.04
CA PRO A 148 7.19 -20.39 3.24
C PRO A 148 7.47 -20.69 4.72
N LEU A 149 8.03 -19.73 5.45
CA LEU A 149 8.25 -19.87 6.90
C LEU A 149 6.94 -20.05 7.65
N THR A 150 5.92 -19.28 7.29
CA THR A 150 4.59 -19.39 7.88
C THR A 150 3.99 -20.78 7.64
N LEU A 151 4.15 -21.32 6.43
CA LEU A 151 3.67 -22.66 6.07
C LEU A 151 4.45 -23.75 6.83
N THR A 152 5.77 -23.63 6.93
CA THR A 152 6.60 -24.58 7.70
C THR A 152 6.19 -24.59 9.16
N LEU A 153 6.02 -23.41 9.78
CA LEU A 153 5.56 -23.30 11.16
C LEU A 153 4.16 -23.90 11.32
N ALA A 154 3.25 -23.61 10.39
CA ALA A 154 1.89 -24.16 10.39
C ALA A 154 1.91 -25.69 10.31
N ASN A 155 2.77 -26.28 9.48
CA ASN A 155 2.93 -27.74 9.38
C ASN A 155 3.58 -28.34 10.62
N LEU A 156 4.54 -27.64 11.25
CA LEU A 156 5.22 -28.12 12.46
C LEU A 156 4.28 -28.15 13.67
N VAL A 157 3.42 -27.15 13.80
CA VAL A 157 2.41 -27.09 14.87
C VAL A 157 1.13 -27.85 14.52
N ALA A 158 1.02 -28.36 13.29
CA ALA A 158 -0.12 -29.15 12.89
C ALA A 158 -0.13 -30.45 13.70
N THR A 159 -1.17 -30.63 14.49
CA THR A 159 -1.46 -31.93 15.10
C THR A 159 -2.07 -32.84 14.05
N GLU A 160 -1.64 -34.10 13.97
CA GLU A 160 -2.29 -35.09 13.13
C GLU A 160 -3.79 -35.11 13.44
N VAL A 161 -4.62 -34.82 12.43
CA VAL A 161 -6.03 -35.19 12.48
C VAL A 161 -6.04 -36.71 12.47
N ARG A 162 -6.08 -37.30 13.67
CA ARG A 162 -6.25 -38.72 13.87
C ARG A 162 -7.42 -39.21 13.03
N GLN A 163 -7.19 -40.39 12.46
CA GLN A 163 -8.17 -41.27 11.81
C GLN A 163 -9.61 -41.02 12.28
N ARG A 164 -10.50 -40.95 11.29
CA ARG A 164 -11.95 -41.13 11.44
C ARG A 164 -12.19 -42.25 12.46
N ASP A 165 -12.79 -41.90 13.61
CA ASP A 165 -13.62 -42.76 14.51
C ASP A 165 -13.64 -42.34 15.99
N HIS A 166 -13.14 -41.16 16.39
CA HIS A 166 -13.47 -40.60 17.71
C HIS A 166 -13.86 -39.12 17.66
N PRO A 167 -14.82 -38.67 18.50
CA PRO A 167 -15.22 -37.27 18.53
C PRO A 167 -14.04 -36.45 19.04
N LEU A 168 -13.44 -35.65 18.15
CA LEU A 168 -12.39 -34.72 18.50
C LEU A 168 -13.01 -33.58 19.32
N GLU A 169 -12.57 -33.49 20.58
CA GLU A 169 -12.90 -32.38 21.46
C GLU A 169 -12.40 -31.07 20.82
N THR A 170 -13.32 -30.16 20.52
CA THR A 170 -13.02 -28.91 19.79
C THR A 170 -12.89 -27.77 20.81
N LEU A 171 -11.68 -27.27 21.03
CA LEU A 171 -11.42 -26.13 21.94
C LEU A 171 -11.43 -24.76 21.23
N GLY A 172 -11.87 -24.67 19.98
CA GLY A 172 -12.04 -23.39 19.27
C GLY A 172 -12.87 -23.53 18.00
N GLY A 173 -13.89 -22.68 17.83
CA GLY A 173 -14.75 -22.70 16.65
C GLY A 173 -14.02 -22.24 15.39
N ARG A 174 -14.31 -22.88 14.24
CA ARG A 174 -13.75 -22.54 12.93
C ARG A 174 -13.94 -21.06 12.60
N THR A 175 -12.87 -20.34 12.30
CA THR A 175 -12.89 -18.88 12.07
C THR A 175 -12.71 -18.50 10.59
N SER A 176 -13.13 -17.29 10.21
CA SER A 176 -12.92 -16.74 8.86
C SER A 176 -11.44 -16.64 8.46
N ARG A 177 -10.53 -16.53 9.44
CA ARG A 177 -9.08 -16.53 9.21
C ARG A 177 -8.59 -17.87 8.67
N GLU A 178 -9.07 -18.97 9.24
CA GLU A 178 -8.67 -20.32 8.83
C GLU A 178 -9.22 -20.64 7.44
N LEU A 179 -10.44 -20.19 7.12
CA LEU A 179 -11.01 -20.30 5.78
C LEU A 179 -10.15 -19.60 4.72
N ARG A 180 -9.66 -18.39 5.04
CA ARG A 180 -8.77 -17.64 4.14
C ARG A 180 -7.45 -18.39 3.90
N GLN A 181 -6.85 -18.92 4.97
CA GLN A 181 -5.62 -19.71 4.88
C GLN A 181 -5.81 -20.98 4.05
N ALA A 182 -6.94 -21.68 4.20
CA ALA A 182 -7.26 -22.86 3.41
C ALA A 182 -7.34 -22.55 1.90
N VAL A 183 -8.05 -21.48 1.53
CA VAL A 183 -8.19 -21.04 0.12
C VAL A 183 -6.83 -20.62 -0.45
N GLU A 184 -6.02 -19.88 0.30
CA GLU A 184 -4.71 -19.41 -0.14
C GLU A 184 -3.72 -20.56 -0.31
N LYS A 185 -3.70 -21.54 0.62
CA LYS A 185 -2.87 -22.75 0.53
C LYS A 185 -3.20 -23.56 -0.73
N LEU A 186 -4.47 -23.85 -0.96
CA LEU A 186 -4.91 -24.67 -2.10
C LEU A 186 -4.66 -23.99 -3.46
N ALA A 187 -4.69 -22.65 -3.51
CA ALA A 187 -4.29 -21.91 -4.70
C ALA A 187 -2.78 -21.98 -4.92
N ALA A 188 -1.98 -21.80 -3.87
CA ALA A 188 -0.52 -21.84 -3.91
C ALA A 188 0.04 -23.20 -4.36
N GLU A 189 -0.58 -24.31 -3.94
CA GLU A 189 -0.24 -25.68 -4.41
C GLU A 189 -0.36 -25.83 -5.94
N ARG A 190 -1.13 -24.95 -6.61
CA ARG A 190 -1.30 -24.92 -8.07
C ARG A 190 -0.50 -23.81 -8.75
N GLY A 191 0.40 -23.14 -8.02
CA GLY A 191 1.33 -22.15 -8.55
C GLY A 191 0.70 -20.82 -8.98
N VAL A 192 -0.54 -20.53 -8.58
CA VAL A 192 -1.25 -19.29 -8.94
C VAL A 192 -2.03 -18.71 -7.76
N GLY A 193 -2.30 -17.41 -7.80
CA GLY A 193 -3.16 -16.76 -6.79
C GLY A 193 -4.63 -17.19 -6.93
N PRO A 194 -5.45 -17.14 -5.85
CA PRO A 194 -6.84 -17.61 -5.85
C PRO A 194 -7.73 -17.02 -6.97
N ARG A 195 -7.50 -15.75 -7.34
CA ARG A 195 -8.23 -15.08 -8.43
C ARG A 195 -7.82 -15.55 -9.82
N SER A 196 -6.57 -15.98 -9.97
CA SER A 196 -5.98 -16.44 -11.23
C SER A 196 -6.23 -17.93 -11.49
N LEU A 197 -6.86 -18.64 -10.53
CA LEU A 197 -7.27 -20.02 -10.72
C LEU A 197 -8.24 -20.16 -11.92
N PRO A 198 -8.03 -21.17 -12.79
CA PRO A 198 -9.00 -21.53 -13.82
C PRO A 198 -10.40 -21.82 -13.25
N LYS A 199 -11.44 -21.70 -14.07
CA LYS A 199 -12.84 -21.80 -13.63
C LYS A 199 -13.19 -23.17 -13.02
N ASP A 200 -12.73 -24.23 -13.67
CA ASP A 200 -12.83 -25.62 -13.22
C ASP A 200 -12.12 -25.81 -11.88
N VAL A 201 -10.92 -25.27 -11.75
CA VAL A 201 -10.14 -25.30 -10.50
C VAL A 201 -10.83 -24.56 -9.36
N LYS A 202 -11.40 -23.37 -9.62
CA LYS A 202 -12.20 -22.63 -8.64
C LYS A 202 -13.42 -23.42 -8.21
N ARG A 203 -14.08 -24.13 -9.12
CA ARG A 203 -15.24 -24.97 -8.81
C ARG A 203 -14.84 -26.12 -7.89
N ASP A 204 -13.78 -26.84 -8.22
CA ASP A 204 -13.34 -28.00 -7.43
C ASP A 204 -12.91 -27.59 -6.01
N LEU A 205 -12.23 -26.44 -5.90
CA LEU A 205 -11.88 -25.83 -4.62
C LEU A 205 -13.13 -25.52 -3.77
N VAL A 206 -14.15 -24.90 -4.36
CA VAL A 206 -15.38 -24.57 -3.63
C VAL A 206 -16.13 -25.82 -3.17
N ARG A 207 -16.14 -26.89 -3.96
CA ARG A 207 -16.73 -28.18 -3.56
C ARG A 207 -15.99 -28.80 -2.39
N GLN A 208 -14.67 -28.83 -2.44
CA GLN A 208 -13.85 -29.31 -1.32
C GLN A 208 -14.15 -28.52 -0.04
N LEU A 209 -14.23 -27.19 -0.11
CA LEU A 209 -14.57 -26.36 1.05
C LEU A 209 -15.99 -26.61 1.58
N HIS A 210 -16.93 -26.93 0.68
CA HIS A 210 -18.28 -27.32 1.06
C HIS A 210 -18.30 -28.66 1.80
N ASP A 211 -17.64 -29.68 1.25
CA ASP A 211 -17.56 -31.02 1.83
C ASP A 211 -16.81 -31.04 3.17
N GLU A 212 -15.87 -30.12 3.36
CA GLU A 212 -15.16 -29.92 4.63
C GLU A 212 -16.00 -29.19 5.69
N GLY A 213 -17.20 -28.68 5.36
CA GLY A 213 -18.11 -28.03 6.30
C GLY A 213 -17.87 -26.53 6.52
N TRP A 214 -17.05 -25.87 5.69
CA TRP A 214 -16.77 -24.44 5.87
C TRP A 214 -18.00 -23.54 5.72
N PHE A 215 -19.01 -24.00 4.98
CA PHE A 215 -20.24 -23.26 4.73
C PHE A 215 -21.15 -23.12 5.96
N GLU A 216 -20.87 -23.84 7.05
CA GLU A 216 -21.59 -23.71 8.32
C GLU A 216 -21.28 -22.37 9.03
N SER A 217 -20.19 -21.70 8.65
CA SER A 217 -19.84 -20.38 9.17
C SER A 217 -20.63 -19.27 8.47
N ARG A 218 -21.20 -18.34 9.26
CA ARG A 218 -22.11 -17.26 8.79
C ARG A 218 -21.59 -16.42 7.62
N ASP A 219 -20.27 -16.33 7.44
CA ASP A 219 -19.64 -15.47 6.42
C ASP A 219 -18.87 -16.22 5.32
N ALA A 220 -18.85 -17.56 5.35
CA ALA A 220 -17.96 -18.35 4.49
C ALA A 220 -18.18 -18.09 3.00
N ALA A 221 -19.43 -18.10 2.54
CA ALA A 221 -19.74 -17.86 1.13
C ALA A 221 -19.31 -16.46 0.64
N ARG A 222 -19.35 -15.44 1.51
CA ARG A 222 -18.87 -14.08 1.20
C ARG A 222 -17.34 -14.08 1.12
N THR A 223 -16.67 -14.65 2.12
CA THR A 223 -15.21 -14.71 2.15
C THR A 223 -14.63 -15.46 0.95
N ILE A 224 -15.22 -16.60 0.56
CA ILE A 224 -14.80 -17.38 -0.62
C ILE A 224 -15.01 -16.58 -1.91
N ALA A 225 -16.14 -15.89 -2.04
CA ALA A 225 -16.44 -15.04 -3.19
C ALA A 225 -15.38 -13.95 -3.39
N ASP A 226 -15.03 -13.23 -2.31
CA ASP A 226 -14.04 -12.15 -2.32
C ASP A 226 -12.63 -12.65 -2.68
N LEU A 227 -12.27 -13.83 -2.18
CA LEU A 227 -10.97 -14.47 -2.42
C LEU A 227 -10.82 -14.95 -3.87
N LEU A 228 -11.83 -15.62 -4.41
CA LEU A 228 -11.80 -16.17 -5.78
C LEU A 228 -12.15 -15.14 -6.86
N GLY A 229 -12.63 -13.95 -6.46
CA GLY A 229 -13.07 -12.91 -7.37
C GLY A 229 -14.31 -13.31 -8.16
N VAL A 230 -15.27 -13.96 -7.50
CA VAL A 230 -16.54 -14.42 -8.09
C VAL A 230 -17.71 -13.93 -7.26
N SER A 231 -18.94 -14.03 -7.78
CA SER A 231 -20.14 -13.66 -7.01
C SER A 231 -20.49 -14.73 -5.96
N ARG A 232 -21.20 -14.34 -4.88
CA ARG A 232 -21.76 -15.31 -3.91
C ARG A 232 -22.65 -16.36 -4.58
N ALA A 233 -23.42 -15.97 -5.61
CA ALA A 233 -24.23 -16.91 -6.38
C ALA A 233 -23.37 -17.94 -7.13
N THR A 234 -22.21 -17.51 -7.65
CA THR A 234 -21.23 -18.41 -8.28
C THR A 234 -20.66 -19.41 -7.27
N VAL A 235 -20.39 -18.99 -6.04
CA VAL A 235 -19.92 -19.87 -4.96
C VAL A 235 -20.95 -20.97 -4.67
N TYR A 236 -22.23 -20.61 -4.47
CA TYR A 236 -23.29 -21.62 -4.27
C TYR A 236 -23.51 -22.53 -5.48
N ASN A 237 -23.32 -22.01 -6.70
CA ASN A 237 -23.39 -22.82 -7.91
C ASN A 237 -22.22 -23.80 -8.03
N TYR A 238 -21.03 -23.43 -7.54
CA TYR A 238 -19.88 -24.33 -7.50
C TYR A 238 -19.97 -25.36 -6.38
N ALA A 239 -20.64 -25.02 -5.27
CA ALA A 239 -20.88 -25.94 -4.17
C ALA A 239 -21.91 -27.05 -4.48
N LYS A 240 -22.60 -26.97 -5.63
CA LYS A 240 -23.41 -28.05 -6.20
C LYS A 240 -22.56 -28.98 -7.06
#